data_AF-A0A820MTZ1-F1
#
_entry.id   AF-A0A820MTZ1-F1
#
_cell.length_a   1.000
_cell.length_b   1.000
_cell.length_c   1.000
_cell.angle_alpha   90.00
_cell.angle_beta   90.00
_cell.angle_gamma   90.00
#
_symmetry.space_group_name_H-M   'P 1'
#
loop_
_entity.id
_entity.type
_entity.pdbx_description
1 polymer ?
#
loop_
_entity_poly.entity_id
_entity_poly.type
_entity_poly.pdbx_seq_one_letter_code
_entity_poly.pdbx_strand_id
1 'polypeptide(L)'
;MIYLIKTLSDLKLYENNIGSQGAEHIAIALQQNKVTLISINLSSNHIGPQGVQYLAKALRQNQALRTLNIIDNQILDEGKRYAKNI
;
A
#
# COMPACT_ATOMS: atom_id res chain seq x y z
N MET A 1 -24.70 -7.47 16.06
CA MET A 1 -23.31 -7.72 16.50
C MET A 1 -22.41 -7.60 15.28
N ILE A 2 -21.79 -6.44 15.09
CA ILE A 2 -20.92 -6.18 13.93
C ILE A 2 -19.60 -6.88 14.26
N TYR A 3 -19.18 -7.85 13.45
CA TYR A 3 -17.88 -8.51 13.64
C TYR A 3 -16.78 -7.45 13.54
N LEU A 4 -16.21 -7.06 14.68
CA LEU A 4 -15.02 -6.22 14.69
C LEU A 4 -13.91 -7.06 14.08
N ILE A 5 -13.40 -6.67 12.92
CA ILE A 5 -12.25 -7.29 12.24
C ILE A 5 -11.02 -6.99 13.10
N LYS A 6 -10.86 -7.68 14.25
CA LYS A 6 -9.95 -7.21 15.30
C LYS A 6 -8.47 -7.36 14.97
N THR A 7 -8.09 -8.07 13.92
CA THR A 7 -6.67 -8.27 13.59
C THR A 7 -6.49 -8.58 12.10
N LEU A 8 -6.88 -7.67 11.19
CA LEU A 8 -6.51 -7.84 9.79
C LEU A 8 -4.99 -7.67 9.66
N SER A 9 -4.27 -8.79 9.57
CA SER A 9 -2.80 -8.85 9.43
C SER A 9 -2.35 -8.86 7.98
N ASP A 10 -3.16 -9.43 7.09
CA ASP A 10 -2.82 -9.68 5.70
C ASP A 10 -3.96 -9.23 4.79
N LEU A 11 -3.66 -8.35 3.85
CA LEU A 11 -4.63 -7.80 2.90
C LEU A 11 -4.18 -8.07 1.46
N LYS A 12 -4.96 -8.86 0.72
CA LYS A 12 -4.71 -9.19 -0.68
C LYS A 12 -5.66 -8.41 -1.57
N LEU A 13 -5.13 -7.50 -2.38
CA LEU A 13 -5.87 -6.66 -3.32
C LEU A 13 -5.26 -6.69 -4.73
N TYR A 14 -4.47 -7.71 -5.05
CA TYR A 14 -3.83 -7.83 -6.37
C TYR A 14 -4.86 -7.96 -7.50
N GLU A 15 -4.47 -7.58 -8.72
CA GLU A 15 -5.30 -7.68 -9.95
C GLU A 15 -6.62 -6.90 -9.86
N ASN A 16 -6.58 -5.68 -9.34
CA ASN A 16 -7.71 -4.75 -9.34
C ASN A 16 -7.36 -3.49 -10.16
N ASN A 17 -8.26 -2.51 -10.14
CA ASN A 17 -8.05 -1.20 -10.78
C ASN A 17 -7.98 -0.08 -9.74
N ILE A 18 -7.15 -0.26 -8.70
CA ILE A 18 -7.01 0.71 -7.59
C ILE A 18 -6.55 2.07 -8.10
N GLY A 19 -5.59 2.09 -9.04
CA GLY A 19 -5.06 3.33 -9.59
C GLY A 19 -4.29 4.19 -8.58
N SER A 20 -3.83 5.36 -9.02
CA SER A 20 -3.09 6.30 -8.17
C SER A 20 -3.93 6.87 -7.03
N GLN A 21 -5.21 7.16 -7.28
CA GLN A 21 -6.15 7.68 -6.27
C GLN A 21 -6.49 6.64 -5.21
N GLY A 22 -6.71 5.38 -5.60
CA GLY A 22 -6.93 4.32 -4.60
C GLY A 22 -5.69 4.09 -3.73
N ALA A 23 -4.49 4.18 -4.32
CA ALA A 23 -3.25 4.10 -3.57
C ALA A 23 -3.06 5.25 -2.56
N GLU A 24 -3.55 6.45 -2.86
CA GLU A 24 -3.60 7.58 -1.91
C GLU A 24 -4.46 7.24 -0.68
N HIS A 25 -5.66 6.69 -0.89
CA HIS A 25 -6.54 6.30 0.21
C HIS A 25 -5.95 5.16 1.04
N ILE A 26 -5.31 4.19 0.39
CA ILE A 26 -4.57 3.13 1.08
C ILE A 26 -3.41 3.71 1.89
N ALA A 27 -2.67 4.68 1.35
CA ALA A 27 -1.60 5.35 2.06
C ALA A 27 -2.12 6.06 3.33
N ILE A 28 -3.25 6.76 3.25
CA ILE A 28 -3.90 7.38 4.42
C ILE A 28 -4.29 6.32 5.46
N ALA A 29 -4.90 5.21 5.02
CA ALA A 29 -5.27 4.11 5.92
C ALA A 29 -4.03 3.47 6.58
N LEU A 30 -2.92 3.33 5.85
CA LEU A 30 -1.66 2.83 6.38
C LEU A 30 -1.07 3.78 7.43
N GLN A 31 -1.16 5.10 7.28
CA GLN A 31 -0.68 6.04 8.31
C GLN A 31 -1.44 5.90 9.64
N GLN A 32 -2.74 5.58 9.55
CA GLN A 32 -3.60 5.34 10.70
C GLN A 32 -3.42 3.94 11.29
N ASN A 33 -2.96 2.97 10.49
CA ASN A 33 -2.61 1.64 10.98
C ASN A 33 -1.36 1.70 11.87
N LYS A 34 -1.53 1.41 13.17
CA LYS A 34 -0.42 1.44 14.13
C LYS A 34 0.14 0.07 14.48
N VAL A 35 -0.62 -1.01 14.30
CA VAL A 35 -0.23 -2.33 14.85
C VAL A 35 -0.70 -3.52 14.01
N THR A 36 -1.87 -3.45 13.36
CA THR A 36 -2.57 -4.66 12.94
C THR A 36 -2.15 -5.20 11.59
N LEU A 37 -1.97 -4.35 10.58
CA LEU A 37 -1.74 -4.80 9.20
C LEU A 37 -0.24 -4.96 8.99
N ILE A 38 0.20 -6.19 8.77
CA ILE A 38 1.59 -6.59 8.63
C ILE A 38 1.96 -6.76 7.16
N SER A 39 1.02 -7.19 6.32
CA SER A 39 1.25 -7.50 4.92
C SER A 39 0.14 -6.96 4.03
N ILE A 40 0.52 -6.35 2.91
CA ILE A 40 -0.42 -5.94 1.86
C ILE A 40 0.13 -6.27 0.48
N ASN A 41 -0.69 -6.91 -0.35
CA ASN A 41 -0.39 -7.16 -1.76
C ASN A 41 -1.28 -6.30 -2.66
N LEU A 42 -0.64 -5.38 -3.37
CA LEU A 42 -1.22 -4.46 -4.34
C LEU A 42 -0.70 -4.72 -5.76
N SER A 43 -0.15 -5.88 -6.09
CA SER A 43 0.39 -6.13 -7.43
C SER A 43 -0.67 -5.98 -8.53
N SER A 44 -0.29 -5.58 -9.74
CA SER A 44 -1.19 -5.49 -10.90
C SER A 44 -2.41 -4.60 -10.67
N ASN A 45 -2.18 -3.34 -10.25
CA ASN A 45 -3.24 -2.41 -9.83
C ASN A 45 -3.22 -1.02 -10.50
N HIS A 46 -2.40 -0.83 -11.53
CA HIS A 46 -2.31 0.44 -12.26
C HIS A 46 -1.97 1.65 -11.36
N ILE A 47 -1.25 1.44 -10.25
CA ILE A 47 -0.98 2.47 -9.24
C ILE A 47 -0.17 3.66 -9.80
N GLY A 48 0.76 3.38 -10.71
CA GLY A 48 1.61 4.38 -11.34
C GLY A 48 2.61 5.06 -10.38
N PRO A 49 3.47 5.96 -10.89
CA PRO A 49 4.52 6.60 -10.09
C PRO A 49 3.96 7.49 -8.97
N GLN A 50 2.86 8.22 -9.21
CA GLN A 50 2.23 9.08 -8.21
C GLN A 50 1.67 8.26 -7.03
N GLY A 51 0.99 7.15 -7.31
CA GLY A 51 0.47 6.26 -6.27
C GLY A 51 1.58 5.69 -5.37
N VAL A 52 2.72 5.30 -5.97
CA VAL A 52 3.89 4.84 -5.22
C VAL A 52 4.46 5.93 -4.31
N GLN A 53 4.44 7.19 -4.72
CA GLN A 53 4.88 8.29 -3.85
C GLN A 53 4.00 8.45 -2.60
N TYR A 54 2.67 8.28 -2.73
CA TYR A 54 1.78 8.29 -1.57
C TYR A 54 2.09 7.14 -0.60
N LEU A 55 2.21 5.92 -1.14
CA LEU A 55 2.56 4.75 -0.34
C LEU A 55 3.91 4.93 0.35
N ALA A 56 4.93 5.44 -0.35
CA ALA A 56 6.25 5.70 0.21
C ALA A 56 6.22 6.69 1.38
N LYS A 57 5.43 7.76 1.27
CA LYS A 57 5.24 8.73 2.36
C LYS A 57 4.56 8.10 3.57
N ALA A 58 3.51 7.29 3.36
CA ALA A 58 2.79 6.63 4.43
C ALA A 58 3.65 5.62 5.20
N LEU A 59 4.44 4.82 4.49
CA LEU A 59 5.27 3.80 5.09
C LEU A 59 6.41 4.35 5.95
N ARG A 60 6.90 5.57 5.70
CA ARG A 60 7.85 6.24 6.61
C ARG A 60 7.26 6.47 8.01
N GLN A 61 5.94 6.53 8.13
CA GLN A 61 5.23 6.77 9.39
C GLN A 61 4.57 5.50 9.95
N ASN A 62 4.36 4.49 9.11
CA ASN A 62 3.77 3.22 9.52
C ASN A 62 4.85 2.33 10.16
N GLN A 63 4.61 1.91 11.40
CA GLN A 63 5.54 1.07 12.17
C GLN A 63 5.10 -0.41 12.25
N ALA A 64 3.95 -0.76 11.66
CA ALA A 64 3.35 -2.10 11.73
C ALA A 64 3.60 -2.93 10.46
N LEU A 65 3.46 -2.32 9.29
CA LEU A 65 3.61 -3.02 8.02
C LEU A 65 5.05 -3.52 7.86
N ARG A 66 5.19 -4.75 7.38
CA ARG A 66 6.46 -5.43 7.13
C ARG A 66 6.60 -5.83 5.67
N THR A 67 5.49 -6.07 4.98
CA THR A 67 5.48 -6.53 3.60
C THR A 67 4.54 -5.70 2.76
N LEU A 68 5.07 -5.11 1.68
CA LEU A 68 4.31 -4.46 0.63
C LEU A 68 4.71 -5.06 -0.72
N ASN A 69 3.76 -5.62 -1.46
CA ASN A 69 3.98 -6.02 -2.85
C ASN A 69 3.28 -5.02 -3.79
N ILE A 70 4.06 -4.39 -4.67
CA ILE A 70 3.58 -3.44 -5.70
C ILE A 70 4.10 -3.82 -7.10
N ILE A 71 4.45 -5.08 -7.33
CA ILE A 71 4.89 -5.56 -8.64
C ILE A 71 3.81 -5.26 -9.70
N ASP A 72 4.24 -5.01 -10.94
CA ASP A 72 3.33 -4.81 -12.09
C ASP A 72 2.33 -3.66 -11.92
N ASN A 73 2.80 -2.51 -11.39
CA ASN A 73 1.96 -1.34 -11.17
C ASN A 73 2.24 -0.15 -12.09
N GLN A 74 2.80 -0.43 -13.28
CA GLN A 74 3.14 0.61 -14.27
C GLN A 74 4.03 1.71 -13.66
N ILE A 75 4.96 1.28 -12.80
CA ILE A 75 5.84 2.19 -12.08
C ILE A 75 6.99 2.58 -13.02
N LEU A 76 6.98 3.82 -13.51
CA LEU A 76 8.10 4.41 -14.25
C LEU A 76 9.34 4.53 -13.35
N ASP A 77 10.52 4.78 -13.93
CA ASP A 77 11.80 4.71 -13.21
C ASP A 77 11.89 5.63 -11.98
N GLU A 78 11.28 6.82 -12.03
CA GLU A 78 11.17 7.69 -10.85
C GLU A 78 10.38 7.03 -9.71
N GLY A 79 9.24 6.41 -10.03
CA GLY A 79 8.44 5.65 -9.07
C GLY A 79 9.22 4.47 -8.48
N LYS A 80 10.07 3.80 -9.27
CA LYS A 80 10.94 2.73 -8.76
C LYS A 80 11.95 3.24 -7.74
N ARG A 81 12.46 4.46 -7.89
CA ARG A 81 13.35 5.08 -6.90
C ARG A 81 12.64 5.30 -5.56
N TYR A 82 11.38 5.70 -5.58
CA TYR A 82 10.58 5.79 -4.35
C TYR A 82 10.33 4.41 -3.74
N ALA A 83 10.00 3.41 -4.56
CA ALA A 83 9.82 2.02 -4.16
C ALA A 83 11.05 1.38 -3.49
N LYS A 84 12.26 1.80 -3.87
CA LYS A 84 13.50 1.33 -3.22
C LYS A 84 13.77 1.93 -1.84
N ASN A 85 13.11 3.04 -1.50
CA ASN A 85 13.32 3.77 -0.25
C ASN A 85 12.19 3.51 0.77
N ILE A 86 11.42 2.44 0.55
CA ILE A 86 10.35 1.94 1.40
C ILE A 86 10.64 0.50 1.77
#